data_AF-A0A3D5BPF3-F1
#
_entry.id   AF-A0A3D5BPF3-F1
#
_cell.length_a   1.000
_cell.length_b   1.000
_cell.length_c   1.000
_cell.angle_alpha   90.00
_cell.angle_beta   90.00
_cell.angle_gamma   90.00
#
_symmetry.space_group_name_H-M   'P 1'
#
loop_
_entity.id
_entity.type
_entity.pdbx_description
1 polymer ?
#
loop_
_entity_poly.entity_id
_entity_poly.type
_entity_poly.pdbx_seq_one_letter_code
_entity_poly.pdbx_strand_id
1 'polypeptide(L)' 'MKILRINTRTKSFKFEELGDYAGLGGRALTSRVVNREVPADCHALSA' A
#
# COMPACT_ATOMS: atom_id res chain seq x y z
N MET A 1 -11.21 -9.69 -5.15
CA MET A 1 -10.25 -9.41 -4.06
C MET A 1 -10.22 -7.91 -3.86
N LYS A 2 -10.11 -7.43 -2.62
CA LYS A 2 -10.07 -5.99 -2.29
C LYS A 2 -8.88 -5.70 -1.40
N ILE A 3 -8.35 -4.49 -1.49
CA ILE A 3 -7.30 -3.98 -0.61
C ILE A 3 -7.96 -3.21 0.53
N LEU A 4 -7.71 -3.62 1.77
CA LEU A 4 -8.05 -2.82 2.95
C LEU A 4 -6.94 -1.78 3.17
N ARG A 5 -7.27 -0.50 3.03
CA ARG A 5 -6.35 0.60 3.28
C ARG A 5 -6.69 1.24 4.63
N ILE A 6 -5.70 1.34 5.50
CA ILE A 6 -5.82 1.94 6.84
C ILE A 6 -4.87 3.13 6.92
N ASN A 7 -5.40 4.29 7.27
CA ASN A 7 -4.59 5.46 7.61
C ASN A 7 -4.58 5.61 9.13
N THR A 8 -3.41 5.40 9.74
CA THR A 8 -3.23 5.45 11.19
C THR A 8 -3.16 6.88 11.74
N ARG A 9 -2.86 7.88 10.90
CA ARG A 9 -2.86 9.30 11.29
C ARG A 9 -4.28 9.82 11.49
N THR A 10 -5.18 9.54 10.54
CA THR A 10 -6.58 9.99 10.58
C THR A 10 -7.54 8.97 11.18
N LYS A 11 -7.04 7.76 11.52
CA LYS A 11 -7.83 6.64 12.06
C LYS A 11 -9.00 6.23 11.16
N SER A 12 -8.79 6.29 9.84
CA SER A 12 -9.81 5.97 8.84
C SER A 12 -9.43 4.71 8.05
N PHE A 13 -10.43 3.98 7.56
CA PHE A 13 -10.22 2.84 6.67
C PHE A 13 -11.12 2.92 5.43
N LYS A 14 -10.68 2.29 4.34
CA LYS A 14 -11.50 2.09 3.14
C LYS A 14 -11.13 0.78 2.45
N PHE A 15 -12.06 0.24 1.68
CA PHE A 15 -11.79 -0.85 0.74
C PHE A 15 -11.59 -0.28 -0.66
N GLU A 16 -10.59 -0.79 -1.37
CA GLU A 16 -10.26 -0.42 -2.74
C GLU A 16 -10.23 -1.68 -3.62
N GLU A 17 -10.71 -1.56 -4.86
CA GLU A 17 -10.53 -2.62 -5.86
C GLU A 17 -9.06 -2.71 -6.26
N LEU A 18 -8.63 -3.89 -6.73
CA LEU A 18 -7.20 -4.15 -6.99
C LEU A 18 -6.57 -3.24 -8.07
N GLY A 19 -7.33 -2.84 -9.09
CA GLY A 19 -6.82 -2.00 -10.18
C GLY A 19 -5.52 -2.56 -10.78
N ASP A 20 -4.49 -1.73 -10.85
CA ASP A 20 -3.14 -2.06 -11.35
C ASP A 20 -2.44 -3.19 -10.60
N TYR A 21 -2.95 -3.59 -9.43
CA TYR A 21 -2.43 -4.70 -8.64
C TYR A 21 -3.10 -6.04 -8.96
N ALA A 22 -4.06 -6.07 -9.89
CA ALA A 22 -4.74 -7.30 -10.30
C ALA A 22 -3.75 -8.36 -10.82
N GLY A 23 -3.95 -9.61 -10.40
CA GLY A 23 -3.08 -10.73 -10.76
C GLY A 23 -1.79 -10.84 -9.94
N LEU A 24 -1.49 -9.86 -9.07
CA LEU A 24 -0.37 -9.95 -8.12
C LEU A 24 -0.83 -10.50 -6.77
N GLY A 25 0.10 -11.18 -6.08
CA GLY A 25 -0.14 -11.72 -4.75
C GLY A 25 1.15 -11.81 -3.94
N GLY A 26 1.00 -12.03 -2.62
CA GLY A 26 2.11 -12.21 -1.69
C GLY A 26 3.20 -11.14 -1.84
N ARG A 27 4.44 -11.58 -2.08
CA ARG A 27 5.60 -10.69 -2.20
C ARG A 27 5.53 -9.74 -3.38
N ALA A 28 5.04 -10.20 -4.54
CA ALA A 28 4.97 -9.38 -5.74
C ALA A 28 4.02 -8.18 -5.55
N LEU A 29 2.87 -8.43 -4.91
CA LEU A 29 1.93 -7.37 -4.54
C LEU A 29 2.59 -6.36 -3.59
N THR A 30 3.17 -6.83 -2.48
CA THR A 30 3.79 -5.96 -1.47
C THR A 30 4.92 -5.11 -2.04
N SER A 31 5.84 -5.72 -2.81
CA SER A 31 6.94 -4.99 -3.44
C SER A 31 6.44 -3.94 -4.45
N ARG A 32 5.38 -4.25 -5.21
CA ARG A 32 4.81 -3.30 -6.17
C ARG A 32 4.12 -2.12 -5.48
N VAL A 33 3.40 -2.36 -4.37
CA VAL A 33 2.77 -1.32 -3.56
C VAL A 33 3.83 -0.38 -2.98
N VAL A 34 4.86 -0.92 -2.31
CA VAL A 34 5.93 -0.10 -1.72
C VAL A 34 6.63 0.75 -2.79
N ASN A 35 7.01 0.16 -3.92
CA ASN A 35 7.71 0.87 -4.99
C ASN A 35 6.87 2.00 -5.63
N ARG A 36 5.53 1.91 -5.62
CA ARG A 36 4.67 2.96 -6.20
C ARG A 36 4.27 4.03 -5.20
N GLU A 37 4.05 3.66 -3.94
CA GLU A 37 3.35 4.51 -2.98
C GLU A 37 4.27 5.09 -1.88
N VAL A 38 5.48 4.56 -1.71
CA VAL A 38 6.44 5.03 -0.70
C VAL A 38 7.53 5.89 -1.37
N PRO A 39 7.72 7.16 -0.94
CA PRO A 39 8.80 7.99 -1.43
C PRO A 39 10.18 7.36 -1.19
N ALA A 40 11.07 7.48 -2.17
CA ALA A 40 12.38 6.85 -2.11
C ALA A 40 13.31 7.44 -1.03
N ASP A 41 13.06 8.69 -0.63
CA ASP A 41 13.82 9.45 0.36
C ASP A 41 13.19 9.41 1.77
N CYS A 42 12.13 8.61 1.97
CA CYS A 42 11.47 8.54 3.28
C CYS A 42 12.39 7.91 4.34
N HIS A 43 12.32 8.43 5.57
CA HIS A 43 13.01 7.84 6.70
C HIS A 43 12.29 6.56 7.14
N ALA A 44 13.03 5.49 7.43
CA ALA A 44 12.46 4.18 7.81
C ALA A 44 11.50 4.24 9.02
N LEU A 45 11.67 5.23 9.89
CA LEU A 45 10.81 5.49 11.06
C LEU A 45 10.06 6.83 11.00
N SER A 46 10.04 7.51 9.85
CA SER A 46 9.38 8.81 9.67
C SER A 46 9.84 9.90 10.67
N ALA A 47 11.14 10.21 10.66
CA ALA A 47 11.79 11.20 11.54
C ALA A 47 11.13 12.59 11.50
#